data_AF-A0A949U4M1-F1
#
_entry.id   AF-A0A949U4M1-F1
#
_cell.length_a   1.000
_cell.length_b   1.000
_cell.length_c   1.000
_cell.angle_alpha   90.00
_cell.angle_beta   90.00
_cell.angle_gamma   90.00
#
_symmetry.space_group_name_H-M   'P 1'
#
loop_
_entity.id
_entity.type
_entity.pdbx_description
1 polymer ?
#
loop_
_entity_poly.entity_id
_entity_poly.type
_entity_poly.pdbx_seq_one_letter_code
_entity_poly.pdbx_strand_id
1 'polypeptide(L)'
;MSISTRQRPVRASLAIAASVVLLGAAGCSSNEDDAVTTASSEASSSVSSADSSAETSTEATEGNAESNDECAVDPNADVVHRAVAQINQEEGSWSFKGDSNWNACTDLTYARVDEADKPIENAESVLLLFHAGEYVGRDEGSPHMIEELKADPEGYSIDVTYRDGQGGDKVLLYWNEQDNAVDYQRSVQN
;
A
#
# COMPACT_ATOMS: atom_id res chain seq x y z
N MET A 1 54.11 -30.62 11.97
CA MET A 1 53.94 -31.82 11.09
C MET A 1 52.46 -31.93 10.71
N SER A 2 52.10 -32.86 9.83
CA SER A 2 50.73 -33.06 9.29
C SER A 2 50.21 -31.91 8.43
N ILE A 3 50.62 -31.92 7.17
CA ILE A 3 49.91 -31.26 6.07
C ILE A 3 48.76 -32.19 5.66
N SER A 4 47.57 -31.63 5.36
CA SER A 4 46.53 -32.33 4.60
C SER A 4 46.03 -31.43 3.47
N THR A 5 45.55 -32.02 2.37
CA THR A 5 45.37 -31.29 1.10
C THR A 5 44.35 -32.00 0.20
N ARG A 6 43.73 -31.23 -0.72
CA ARG A 6 42.74 -31.66 -1.75
C ARG A 6 41.31 -31.77 -1.15
N GLN A 7 40.22 -31.62 -1.92
CA GLN A 7 40.08 -31.81 -3.37
C GLN A 7 38.90 -30.99 -4.00
N ARG A 8 39.14 -30.41 -5.18
CA ARG A 8 38.17 -30.13 -6.29
C ARG A 8 38.71 -30.94 -7.50
N PRO A 9 37.93 -31.44 -8.49
CA PRO A 9 36.98 -30.71 -9.38
C PRO A 9 35.51 -31.06 -9.04
N VAL A 10 34.47 -31.14 -9.90
CA VAL A 10 34.29 -31.20 -11.38
C VAL A 10 32.97 -30.51 -11.82
N ARG A 11 32.77 -30.31 -13.13
CA ARG A 11 31.51 -29.87 -13.77
C ARG A 11 30.65 -31.06 -14.23
N ALA A 12 29.34 -30.87 -14.33
CA ALA A 12 28.47 -31.61 -15.24
C ALA A 12 27.38 -30.67 -15.78
N SER A 13 27.22 -30.60 -17.11
CA SER A 13 26.15 -29.85 -17.78
C SER A 13 25.10 -30.83 -18.30
N LEU A 14 23.82 -30.46 -18.26
CA LEU A 14 22.77 -31.12 -19.04
C LEU A 14 21.84 -30.06 -19.64
N ALA A 15 21.39 -30.27 -20.87
CA ALA A 15 20.49 -29.36 -21.58
C ALA A 15 19.45 -30.16 -22.38
N ILE A 16 18.17 -29.97 -22.04
CA ILE A 16 16.99 -30.63 -22.62
C ILE A 16 15.81 -29.66 -22.39
N ALA A 17 14.88 -29.39 -23.30
CA ALA A 17 14.88 -29.42 -24.77
C ALA A 17 13.74 -28.51 -25.26
N ALA A 18 13.78 -28.02 -26.50
CA ALA A 18 12.72 -27.17 -27.04
C ALA A 18 11.46 -27.98 -27.42
N SER A 19 10.29 -27.34 -27.35
CA SER A 19 9.07 -27.78 -28.03
C SER A 19 8.21 -26.56 -28.35
N VAL A 20 7.87 -26.38 -29.62
CA VAL A 20 7.06 -25.27 -30.12
C VAL A 20 5.71 -25.81 -30.58
N VAL A 21 4.63 -25.13 -30.18
CA VAL A 21 3.32 -25.27 -30.82
C VAL A 21 2.84 -23.88 -31.21
N LEU A 22 2.35 -23.77 -32.44
CA LEU A 22 1.75 -22.57 -33.04
C LEU A 22 0.36 -22.94 -33.59
N LEU A 23 -0.31 -21.95 -34.19
CA LEU A 23 -1.72 -21.91 -34.61
C LEU A 23 -2.70 -21.61 -33.44
N GLY A 24 -3.66 -20.69 -33.58
CA GLY A 24 -3.87 -19.75 -34.69
C GLY A 24 -5.29 -19.18 -34.79
N ALA A 25 -5.54 -18.45 -35.89
CA ALA A 25 -6.80 -17.85 -36.33
C ALA A 25 -7.31 -16.60 -35.58
N ALA A 26 -7.88 -15.68 -36.36
CA ALA A 26 -8.35 -14.36 -35.95
C ALA A 26 -9.86 -14.32 -35.69
N GLY A 27 -10.36 -13.25 -35.07
CA GLY A 27 -11.78 -12.93 -34.98
C GLY A 27 -12.02 -11.45 -34.63
N CYS A 28 -12.63 -10.70 -35.54
CA CYS A 28 -13.07 -9.32 -35.30
C CYS A 28 -14.61 -9.23 -35.43
N SER A 29 -15.27 -8.73 -34.39
CA SER A 29 -16.57 -8.04 -34.41
C SER A 29 -16.68 -7.32 -33.05
N SER A 30 -16.90 -6.00 -32.97
CA SER A 30 -18.02 -5.19 -33.48
C SER A 30 -19.24 -5.28 -32.57
N ASN A 31 -19.76 -4.10 -32.20
CA ASN A 31 -20.83 -3.88 -31.23
C ASN A 31 -22.18 -4.47 -31.66
N GLU A 32 -22.96 -4.91 -30.68
CA GLU A 32 -24.37 -4.55 -30.50
C GLU A 32 -24.57 -4.48 -28.96
N ASP A 33 -24.91 -3.33 -28.39
CA ASP A 33 -26.23 -2.70 -28.31
C ASP A 33 -27.19 -3.40 -27.32
N ASP A 34 -27.31 -2.82 -26.13
CA ASP A 34 -28.59 -2.77 -25.42
C ASP A 34 -28.68 -1.42 -24.68
N ALA A 35 -29.81 -0.72 -24.80
CA ALA A 35 -29.89 0.71 -24.52
C ALA A 35 -31.03 1.06 -23.55
N VAL A 36 -30.68 1.74 -22.44
CA VAL A 36 -31.66 2.43 -21.59
C VAL A 36 -31.28 3.91 -21.48
N THR A 37 -31.76 4.70 -22.45
CA THR A 37 -31.84 6.16 -22.36
C THR A 37 -33.31 6.56 -22.28
N THR A 38 -33.81 6.80 -21.05
CA THR A 38 -34.85 7.79 -20.69
C THR A 38 -34.97 7.76 -19.15
N ALA A 39 -34.67 8.80 -18.38
CA ALA A 39 -35.15 10.20 -18.39
C ALA A 39 -36.46 10.43 -17.61
N SER A 40 -36.28 10.88 -16.36
CA SER A 40 -37.07 11.86 -15.58
C SER A 40 -38.61 11.93 -15.68
N SER A 41 -39.28 11.77 -14.51
CA SER A 41 -40.49 12.49 -14.07
C SER A 41 -40.64 12.26 -12.56
N GLU A 42 -40.35 13.23 -11.69
CA GLU A 42 -41.25 14.31 -11.24
C GLU A 42 -42.43 13.87 -10.34
N ALA A 43 -42.35 14.22 -9.05
CA ALA A 43 -43.47 14.71 -8.23
C ALA A 43 -42.92 15.44 -6.99
N SER A 44 -43.52 16.58 -6.60
CA SER A 44 -43.09 17.40 -5.46
C SER A 44 -44.09 17.37 -4.29
N SER A 45 -43.73 18.06 -3.20
CA SER A 45 -44.58 18.55 -2.08
C SER A 45 -44.73 17.65 -0.85
N SER A 46 -44.86 18.16 0.39
CA SER A 46 -44.52 19.50 0.96
C SER A 46 -44.78 19.54 2.47
N VAL A 47 -43.99 20.32 3.24
CA VAL A 47 -44.20 20.77 4.66
C VAL A 47 -44.30 19.65 5.73
N SER A 48 -44.07 19.86 7.04
CA SER A 48 -44.01 21.09 7.87
C SER A 48 -42.89 21.07 8.92
N SER A 49 -42.56 22.25 9.47
CA SER A 49 -41.50 22.47 10.47
C SER A 49 -42.00 22.49 11.92
N ALA A 50 -41.18 22.00 12.86
CA ALA A 50 -41.06 22.36 14.29
C ALA A 50 -40.20 21.30 15.01
N ASP A 51 -39.57 21.51 16.17
CA ASP A 51 -38.96 22.70 16.81
C ASP A 51 -38.20 22.16 18.04
N SER A 52 -36.92 22.52 18.24
CA SER A 52 -36.23 22.47 19.54
C SER A 52 -34.89 23.20 19.48
N SER A 53 -34.48 23.77 20.61
CA SER A 53 -33.31 24.66 20.69
C SER A 53 -31.98 23.93 20.96
N ALA A 54 -30.91 24.66 20.64
CA ALA A 54 -29.50 24.39 20.88
C ALA A 54 -29.14 23.77 22.25
N GLU A 55 -27.98 23.11 22.27
CA GLU A 55 -26.89 23.49 23.17
C GLU A 55 -25.57 23.53 22.38
N THR A 56 -24.57 24.25 22.91
CA THR A 56 -23.26 24.43 22.29
C THR A 56 -22.34 23.26 22.60
N SER A 57 -21.64 22.73 21.59
CA SER A 57 -20.26 22.30 21.78
C SER A 57 -19.43 22.67 20.56
N THR A 58 -18.51 23.63 20.74
CA THR A 58 -17.54 24.02 19.72
C THR A 58 -16.32 23.11 19.85
N GLU A 59 -16.42 21.90 19.31
CA GLU A 59 -15.27 21.00 19.17
C GLU A 59 -14.71 21.08 17.74
N ALA A 60 -13.42 20.82 17.58
CA ALA A 60 -12.68 21.34 16.44
C ALA A 60 -13.14 20.74 15.11
N THR A 61 -13.70 21.60 14.24
CA THR A 61 -13.46 21.45 12.80
C THR A 61 -11.99 21.78 12.56
N GLU A 62 -11.11 20.78 12.72
CA GLU A 62 -9.90 20.72 11.91
C GLU A 62 -10.39 20.60 10.47
N GLY A 63 -10.55 21.76 9.82
CA GLY A 63 -10.84 21.80 8.41
C GLY A 63 -9.65 21.19 7.70
N ASN A 64 -9.84 20.02 7.09
CA ASN A 64 -8.87 19.49 6.15
C ASN A 64 -8.70 20.56 5.06
N ALA A 65 -7.58 21.28 5.13
CA ALA A 65 -7.32 22.39 4.25
C ALA A 65 -6.89 21.79 2.92
N GLU A 66 -7.85 21.58 2.01
CA GLU A 66 -7.60 21.12 0.64
C GLU A 66 -6.45 21.93 0.04
N SER A 67 -5.26 21.36 0.11
CA SER A 67 -4.07 21.87 -0.55
C SER A 67 -4.34 21.73 -2.03
N ASN A 68 -4.66 22.86 -2.67
CA ASN A 68 -4.87 22.97 -4.12
C ASN A 68 -3.52 22.88 -4.88
N ASP A 69 -2.65 22.00 -4.41
CA ASP A 69 -1.36 21.59 -4.94
C ASP A 69 -1.42 20.05 -4.98
N GLU A 70 -1.54 19.51 -6.19
CA GLU A 70 -1.73 18.07 -6.43
C GLU A 70 -0.52 17.24 -5.97
N CYS A 71 0.62 17.88 -5.69
CA CYS A 71 1.85 17.27 -5.19
C CYS A 71 2.11 17.57 -3.69
N ALA A 72 1.10 18.02 -2.95
CA ALA A 72 1.18 18.11 -1.49
C ALA A 72 1.16 16.71 -0.83
N VAL A 73 1.73 16.61 0.37
CA VAL A 73 1.57 15.43 1.23
C VAL A 73 0.22 15.51 1.93
N ASP A 74 -0.69 14.58 1.64
CA ASP A 74 -1.99 14.43 2.32
C ASP A 74 -2.05 13.06 3.03
N PRO A 75 -1.84 13.01 4.36
CA PRO A 75 -1.90 11.76 5.10
C PRO A 75 -3.31 11.17 5.23
N ASN A 76 -4.37 11.90 4.86
CA ASN A 76 -5.78 11.46 4.95
C ASN A 76 -6.45 11.30 3.57
N ALA A 77 -5.66 11.15 2.50
CA ALA A 77 -6.19 11.03 1.15
C ALA A 77 -7.15 9.83 0.98
N ASP A 78 -8.19 9.99 0.16
CA ASP A 78 -9.22 8.95 -0.09
C ASP A 78 -8.63 7.60 -0.53
N VAL A 79 -7.49 7.60 -1.22
CA VAL A 79 -6.81 6.37 -1.67
C VAL A 79 -6.18 5.60 -0.50
N VAL A 80 -5.72 6.28 0.55
CA VAL A 80 -5.28 5.64 1.81
C VAL A 80 -6.49 4.98 2.46
N HIS A 81 -7.58 5.72 2.67
CA HIS A 81 -8.81 5.17 3.27
C HIS A 81 -9.40 3.98 2.47
N ARG A 82 -9.31 4.01 1.13
CA ARG A 82 -9.67 2.89 0.25
C ARG A 82 -8.77 1.67 0.44
N ALA A 83 -7.45 1.85 0.52
CA ALA A 83 -6.51 0.75 0.74
C ALA A 83 -6.72 0.11 2.13
N VAL A 84 -6.93 0.91 3.17
CA VAL A 84 -7.32 0.47 4.52
C VAL A 84 -8.63 -0.33 4.49
N ALA A 85 -9.62 0.12 3.72
CA ALA A 85 -10.89 -0.59 3.56
C ALA A 85 -10.77 -1.89 2.76
N GLN A 86 -9.80 -2.00 1.84
CA GLN A 86 -9.51 -3.23 1.09
C GLN A 86 -8.92 -4.32 2.00
N ILE A 87 -7.82 -4.05 2.70
CA ILE A 87 -7.19 -5.06 3.59
C ILE A 87 -8.11 -5.48 4.75
N ASN A 88 -9.05 -4.62 5.15
CA ASN A 88 -10.09 -4.96 6.12
C ASN A 88 -11.18 -5.91 5.58
N GLN A 89 -11.35 -6.02 4.26
CA GLN A 89 -12.23 -7.02 3.64
C GLN A 89 -11.51 -8.38 3.46
N GLU A 90 -10.18 -8.36 3.38
CA GLU A 90 -9.33 -9.54 3.19
C GLU A 90 -9.04 -10.27 4.51
N GLU A 91 -8.55 -9.55 5.53
CA GLU A 91 -8.11 -10.12 6.82
C GLU A 91 -8.78 -9.46 8.03
N GLY A 92 -9.10 -8.16 7.95
CA GLY A 92 -9.86 -7.43 8.97
C GLY A 92 -9.05 -6.97 10.20
N SER A 93 -9.65 -6.08 10.99
CA SER A 93 -9.12 -5.54 12.26
C SER A 93 -7.98 -4.51 12.13
N TRP A 94 -7.80 -3.88 10.97
CA TRP A 94 -6.80 -2.85 10.74
C TRP A 94 -7.37 -1.43 10.92
N SER A 95 -6.70 -0.59 11.71
CA SER A 95 -7.07 0.81 11.93
C SER A 95 -5.98 1.76 11.43
N PHE A 96 -6.36 2.72 10.60
CA PHE A 96 -5.53 3.87 10.26
C PHE A 96 -5.59 4.91 11.38
N LYS A 97 -4.46 5.59 11.64
CA LYS A 97 -4.29 6.54 12.77
C LYS A 97 -3.62 7.86 12.35
N GLY A 98 -3.58 8.17 11.05
CA GLY A 98 -2.95 9.38 10.50
C GLY A 98 -1.45 9.28 10.19
N ASP A 99 -0.83 8.12 10.41
CA ASP A 99 0.60 7.89 10.15
C ASP A 99 0.83 7.53 8.66
N SER A 100 1.03 8.54 7.82
CA SER A 100 1.24 8.41 6.38
C SER A 100 2.07 9.59 5.84
N ASN A 101 2.78 9.36 4.73
CA ASN A 101 3.40 10.42 3.92
C ASN A 101 2.86 10.45 2.48
N TRP A 102 1.62 9.98 2.24
CA TRP A 102 1.05 9.84 0.90
C TRP A 102 1.13 11.15 0.09
N ASN A 103 1.53 11.01 -1.17
CA ASN A 103 1.68 12.10 -2.13
C ASN A 103 1.44 11.54 -3.55
N ALA A 104 0.67 12.25 -4.39
CA ALA A 104 0.37 11.79 -5.75
C ALA A 104 1.56 11.86 -6.70
N CYS A 105 2.57 12.68 -6.40
CA CYS A 105 3.70 13.00 -7.27
C CYS A 105 5.02 12.33 -6.86
N THR A 106 4.97 11.31 -5.98
CA THR A 106 6.15 10.67 -5.39
C THR A 106 6.21 9.17 -5.72
N ASP A 107 7.41 8.68 -6.05
CA ASP A 107 7.64 7.30 -6.50
C ASP A 107 7.34 6.25 -5.41
N LEU A 108 7.62 6.52 -4.13
CA LEU A 108 7.25 5.63 -3.04
C LEU A 108 6.80 6.39 -1.77
N THR A 109 5.57 6.13 -1.34
CA THR A 109 5.00 6.62 -0.08
C THR A 109 4.27 5.50 0.67
N TYR A 110 3.99 5.71 1.95
CA TYR A 110 3.32 4.74 2.82
C TYR A 110 2.11 5.32 3.57
N ALA A 111 1.27 4.41 4.05
CA ALA A 111 0.38 4.63 5.18
C ALA A 111 0.47 3.43 6.14
N ARG A 112 0.78 3.70 7.41
CA ARG A 112 0.80 2.67 8.45
C ARG A 112 -0.61 2.47 8.99
N VAL A 113 -1.04 1.21 9.00
CA VAL A 113 -2.15 0.76 9.86
C VAL A 113 -1.60 -0.08 11.01
N ASP A 114 -2.34 -0.11 12.11
CA ASP A 114 -2.10 -1.01 13.24
C ASP A 114 -3.32 -1.89 13.47
N GLU A 115 -3.17 -2.96 14.25
CA GLU A 115 -4.31 -3.64 14.86
C GLU A 115 -5.21 -2.66 15.63
N ALA A 116 -6.51 -2.71 15.35
CA ALA A 116 -7.50 -1.78 15.89
C ALA A 116 -7.70 -1.91 17.41
N ASP A 117 -7.66 -3.13 17.94
CA ASP A 117 -7.90 -3.44 19.36
C ASP A 117 -6.65 -3.29 20.25
N LYS A 118 -5.50 -2.85 19.72
CA LYS A 118 -4.24 -2.74 20.48
C LYS A 118 -3.62 -1.33 20.50
N PRO A 119 -2.97 -0.94 21.61
CA PRO A 119 -2.18 0.28 21.67
C PRO A 119 -0.92 0.12 20.79
N ILE A 120 -0.52 1.20 20.10
CA ILE A 120 0.54 1.21 19.07
C ILE A 120 1.84 0.54 19.56
N GLU A 121 2.20 0.74 20.82
CA GLU A 121 3.40 0.14 21.46
C GLU A 121 3.48 -1.39 21.37
N ASN A 122 2.31 -2.06 21.32
CA ASN A 122 2.14 -3.52 21.34
C ASN A 122 1.25 -4.03 20.18
N ALA A 123 0.96 -3.18 19.20
CA ALA A 123 0.23 -3.56 18.01
C ALA A 123 1.20 -4.06 16.94
N GLU A 124 0.80 -5.11 16.22
CA GLU A 124 1.35 -5.40 14.91
C GLU A 124 0.79 -4.38 13.90
N SER A 125 1.56 -4.10 12.87
CA SER A 125 1.29 -3.06 11.87
C SER A 125 1.45 -3.61 10.46
N VAL A 126 0.80 -2.96 9.50
CA VAL A 126 0.99 -3.18 8.06
C VAL A 126 1.31 -1.84 7.43
N LEU A 127 2.30 -1.81 6.54
CA LEU A 127 2.60 -0.66 5.69
C LEU A 127 1.87 -0.85 4.37
N LEU A 128 0.84 -0.04 4.16
CA LEU A 128 0.24 0.16 2.84
C LEU A 128 1.22 0.98 2.01
N LEU A 129 1.55 0.52 0.80
CA LEU A 129 2.57 1.11 -0.06
C LEU A 129 1.92 1.70 -1.31
N PHE A 130 2.37 2.89 -1.71
CA PHE A 130 1.83 3.65 -2.82
C PHE A 130 2.94 4.18 -3.72
N HIS A 131 2.74 4.15 -5.03
CA HIS A 131 3.66 4.66 -6.06
C HIS A 131 2.91 5.59 -7.00
N ALA A 132 3.40 6.82 -7.19
CA ALA A 132 2.74 7.86 -7.99
C ALA A 132 1.26 8.05 -7.60
N GLY A 133 0.99 8.07 -6.29
CA GLY A 133 -0.35 8.16 -5.71
C GLY A 133 -1.19 6.87 -5.70
N GLU A 134 -0.88 5.88 -6.53
CA GLU A 134 -1.65 4.63 -6.63
C GLU A 134 -1.22 3.60 -5.58
N TYR A 135 -2.19 2.86 -5.01
CA TYR A 135 -1.92 1.78 -4.07
C TYR A 135 -1.35 0.55 -4.79
N VAL A 136 -0.13 0.12 -4.43
CA VAL A 136 0.58 -0.99 -5.08
C VAL A 136 0.65 -2.27 -4.26
N GLY A 137 0.40 -2.21 -2.94
CA GLY A 137 0.32 -3.40 -2.09
C GLY A 137 0.75 -3.14 -0.64
N ARG A 138 1.14 -4.21 0.06
CA ARG A 138 1.63 -4.17 1.44
C ARG A 138 3.06 -4.68 1.55
N ASP A 139 3.73 -4.35 2.64
CA ASP A 139 5.07 -4.85 2.98
C ASP A 139 5.13 -6.39 3.10
N GLU A 140 6.24 -7.00 2.65
CA GLU A 140 6.36 -8.46 2.60
C GLU A 140 6.40 -9.09 4.00
N GLY A 141 5.67 -10.19 4.17
CA GLY A 141 5.61 -10.95 5.41
C GLY A 141 4.84 -10.28 6.54
N SER A 142 4.16 -9.15 6.25
CA SER A 142 3.27 -8.44 7.16
C SER A 142 2.19 -9.34 7.79
N PRO A 143 1.75 -9.05 9.02
CA PRO A 143 2.06 -7.85 9.81
C PRO A 143 3.31 -7.95 10.68
N HIS A 144 3.90 -6.80 11.02
CA HIS A 144 5.11 -6.68 11.86
C HIS A 144 4.97 -5.61 12.94
N MET A 145 5.62 -5.77 14.09
CA MET A 145 5.82 -4.65 15.03
C MET A 145 6.90 -3.69 14.48
N ILE A 146 6.55 -2.43 14.24
CA ILE A 146 7.48 -1.41 13.71
C ILE A 146 8.05 -0.56 14.86
N GLU A 147 9.39 -0.44 14.94
CA GLU A 147 10.11 0.37 15.93
C GLU A 147 10.49 1.76 15.39
N GLU A 148 10.93 1.83 14.14
CA GLU A 148 11.36 3.06 13.48
C GLU A 148 10.95 3.00 12.00
N LEU A 149 10.42 4.11 11.48
CA LEU A 149 9.93 4.25 10.12
C LEU A 149 10.35 5.62 9.57
N LYS A 150 11.03 5.63 8.43
CA LYS A 150 11.61 6.84 7.82
C LYS A 150 11.50 6.76 6.30
N ALA A 151 10.64 7.59 5.70
CA ALA A 151 10.72 7.82 4.26
C ALA A 151 11.93 8.71 3.93
N ASP A 152 12.54 8.46 2.77
CA ASP A 152 13.45 9.39 2.13
C ASP A 152 12.69 10.68 1.70
N PRO A 153 13.26 11.89 1.84
CA PRO A 153 12.58 13.14 1.53
C PRO A 153 12.41 13.42 0.03
N GLU A 154 13.20 12.78 -0.84
CA GLU A 154 12.98 12.79 -2.29
C GLU A 154 11.98 11.68 -2.69
N GLY A 155 11.79 10.67 -1.83
CA GLY A 155 10.67 9.74 -1.87
C GLY A 155 10.88 8.50 -2.74
N TYR A 156 12.13 8.07 -2.95
CA TYR A 156 12.45 6.84 -3.68
C TYR A 156 12.44 5.57 -2.80
N SER A 157 12.53 5.73 -1.48
CA SER A 157 12.71 4.61 -0.54
C SER A 157 12.17 4.90 0.86
N ILE A 158 11.99 3.83 1.65
CA ILE A 158 11.56 3.87 3.04
C ILE A 158 12.46 2.94 3.86
N ASP A 159 13.18 3.50 4.84
CA ASP A 159 13.87 2.75 5.89
C ASP A 159 12.87 2.31 6.97
N VAL A 160 12.75 0.99 7.17
CA VAL A 160 11.91 0.37 8.20
C VAL A 160 12.77 -0.43 9.17
N THR A 161 12.49 -0.32 10.47
CA THR A 161 13.06 -1.19 11.51
C THR A 161 11.96 -1.96 12.19
N TYR A 162 11.91 -3.27 11.95
CA TYR A 162 10.98 -4.20 12.59
C TYR A 162 11.55 -4.73 13.91
N ARG A 163 10.68 -4.97 14.89
CA ARG A 163 11.05 -5.44 16.24
C ARG A 163 11.36 -6.94 16.25
N ASP A 164 12.56 -7.30 15.82
CA ASP A 164 13.14 -8.63 16.07
C ASP A 164 14.33 -8.55 17.04
N GLY A 165 14.03 -8.75 18.33
CA GLY A 165 15.04 -8.84 19.38
C GLY A 165 15.88 -7.57 19.61
N GLN A 166 17.19 -7.75 19.79
CA GLN A 166 18.11 -6.66 20.14
C GLN A 166 18.74 -6.03 18.89
N GLY A 167 18.14 -4.94 18.40
CA GLY A 167 18.63 -4.15 17.27
C GLY A 167 17.65 -4.06 16.09
N GLY A 168 16.65 -4.94 16.07
CA GLY A 168 15.64 -5.04 15.03
C GLY A 168 16.15 -5.66 13.73
N ASP A 169 15.22 -5.98 12.83
CA ASP A 169 15.55 -6.21 11.42
C ASP A 169 15.35 -4.91 10.64
N LYS A 170 16.36 -4.50 9.87
CA LYS A 170 16.41 -3.21 9.17
C LYS A 170 16.27 -3.43 7.68
N VAL A 171 15.19 -2.96 7.11
CA VAL A 171 14.79 -3.21 5.73
C VAL A 171 14.59 -1.88 5.00
N LEU A 172 15.31 -1.71 3.89
CA LEU A 172 15.05 -0.63 2.94
C LEU A 172 14.02 -1.12 1.92
N LEU A 173 12.85 -0.49 1.88
CA LEU A 173 11.86 -0.67 0.82
C LEU A 173 12.15 0.36 -0.29
N TYR A 174 12.11 -0.05 -1.56
CA TYR A 174 12.30 0.84 -2.71
C TYR A 174 11.48 0.37 -3.91
N TRP A 175 11.17 1.28 -4.84
CA TRP A 175 10.55 0.90 -6.11
C TRP A 175 11.57 0.29 -7.07
N ASN A 176 11.26 -0.89 -7.62
CA ASN A 176 12.07 -1.57 -8.62
C ASN A 176 11.41 -1.43 -10.01
N GLU A 177 11.95 -0.53 -10.83
CA GLU A 177 11.47 -0.25 -12.20
C GLU A 177 11.44 -1.48 -13.13
N GLN A 178 12.27 -2.50 -12.88
CA GLN A 178 12.39 -3.67 -13.77
C GLN A 178 11.24 -4.66 -13.56
N ASP A 179 10.79 -4.79 -12.31
CA ASP A 179 9.72 -5.69 -11.90
C ASP A 179 8.37 -4.96 -11.70
N ASN A 180 8.37 -3.62 -11.74
CA ASN A 180 7.22 -2.74 -11.52
C ASN A 180 6.51 -3.06 -10.18
N ALA A 181 7.31 -3.16 -9.13
CA ALA A 181 6.88 -3.52 -7.78
C ALA A 181 7.78 -2.88 -6.72
N VAL A 182 7.32 -2.86 -5.47
CA VAL A 182 8.21 -2.55 -4.33
C VAL A 182 9.05 -3.79 -4.03
N ASP A 183 10.35 -3.57 -3.90
CA ASP A 183 11.38 -4.56 -3.59
C ASP A 183 12.05 -4.20 -2.26
N TYR A 184 12.75 -5.15 -1.64
CA TYR A 184 13.23 -4.99 -0.26
C TYR A 184 14.68 -5.47 -0.07
N GLN A 185 15.51 -4.58 0.48
CA GLN A 185 16.89 -4.91 0.85
C GLN A 185 17.05 -4.95 2.37
N ARG A 186 17.27 -6.14 2.93
CA ARG A 186 17.64 -6.29 4.35
C ARG A 186 19.09 -5.84 4.56
N SER A 187 19.30 -5.09 5.64
CA SER A 187 20.63 -4.70 6.11
C SER A 187 21.35 -5.90 6.72
N VAL A 188 22.41 -6.38 6.07
CA VAL A 188 23.31 -7.38 6.68
C VAL A 188 24.01 -6.75 7.89
N GLN A 189 23.58 -7.14 9.09
CA GLN A 189 24.27 -6.84 10.34
C GLN A 189 25.70 -7.41 10.30
N ASN A 190 26.68 -6.65 10.80
CA ASN A 190 28.11 -6.81 10.49
C ASN A 190 28.98 -6.54 11.73
#